data_AF-A0A537US78-F1
#
_entry.id   AF-A0A537US78-F1
#
_cell.length_a   1.000
_cell.length_b   1.000
_cell.length_c   1.000
_cell.angle_alpha   90.00
_cell.angle_beta   90.00
_cell.angle_gamma   90.00
#
_symmetry.space_group_name_H-M   'P 1'
#
loop_
_entity.id
_entity.type
_entity.pdbx_description
1 polymer ?
#
loop_
_entity_poly.entity_id
_entity_poly.type
_entity_poly.pdbx_seq_one_letter_code
_entity_poly.pdbx_strand_id
1 'polypeptide(L)'
;EYARTCFKEYGLKTDASGWYAAMYKPYHLIGLELGISVLSAALRDEPTGQTRGFNGDVVAVAKRALKAGESLDGEGGYTVWGKLVPASRSLAESAVPIGLAHGIKLVRDVAAGQTVRWSDVAATDSEAMRVRREMERRFAPQMAAQAAAQ
;
A
#
# COMPACT_ATOMS: atom_id res chain seq x y z
N GLU A 1 -7.59 -14.52 31.56
CA GLU A 1 -8.40 -13.90 32.64
C GLU A 1 -7.64 -12.78 33.35
N TYR A 2 -6.43 -13.04 33.85
CA TYR A 2 -5.56 -12.02 34.47
C TYR A 2 -5.43 -10.69 33.68
N ALA A 3 -5.03 -10.74 32.40
CA ALA A 3 -4.84 -9.53 31.59
C ALA A 3 -6.12 -8.66 31.45
N ARG A 4 -7.29 -9.32 31.35
CA ARG A 4 -8.60 -8.63 31.32
C ARG A 4 -8.89 -7.92 32.63
N THR A 5 -8.56 -8.54 33.76
CA THR A 5 -8.66 -7.91 35.09
C THR A 5 -7.74 -6.69 35.18
N CYS A 6 -6.49 -6.82 34.74
CA CYS A 6 -5.55 -5.69 34.70
C CYS A 6 -6.06 -4.53 33.83
N PHE A 7 -6.66 -4.79 32.67
CA PHE A 7 -7.23 -3.71 31.84
C PHE A 7 -8.26 -2.88 32.60
N LYS A 8 -9.15 -3.55 33.34
CA LYS A 8 -10.14 -2.87 34.18
C LYS A 8 -9.48 -2.09 35.32
N GLU A 9 -8.55 -2.71 36.03
CA GLU A 9 -7.87 -2.10 37.20
C GLU A 9 -7.01 -0.90 36.81
N TYR A 10 -6.37 -0.93 35.64
CA TYR A 10 -5.57 0.18 35.12
C TYR A 10 -6.40 1.26 34.41
N GLY A 11 -7.72 1.08 34.30
CA GLY A 11 -8.63 2.03 33.67
C GLY A 11 -8.53 2.07 32.14
N LEU A 12 -8.03 1.01 31.49
CA LEU A 12 -8.07 0.90 30.03
C LEU A 12 -9.53 0.80 29.57
N LYS A 13 -9.91 1.66 28.63
CA LYS A 13 -11.20 1.53 27.94
C LYS A 13 -11.17 0.28 27.07
N THR A 14 -12.08 -0.64 27.36
CA THR A 14 -12.25 -1.89 26.62
C THR A 14 -13.64 -1.98 26.01
N ASP A 15 -13.81 -2.92 25.08
CA ASP A 15 -15.12 -3.36 24.63
C ASP A 15 -15.91 -4.06 25.77
N ALA A 16 -17.17 -4.40 25.52
CA ALA A 16 -18.02 -5.05 26.53
C ALA A 16 -17.47 -6.39 27.05
N SER A 17 -16.64 -7.09 26.26
CA SER A 17 -16.03 -8.35 26.67
C SER A 17 -14.80 -8.17 27.58
N GLY A 18 -14.20 -6.98 27.59
CA GLY A 18 -12.96 -6.67 28.30
C GLY A 18 -11.69 -7.18 27.61
N TRP A 19 -11.79 -7.81 26.45
CA TRP A 19 -10.66 -8.44 25.75
C TRP A 19 -9.97 -7.52 24.75
N TYR A 20 -10.66 -6.47 24.29
CA TYR A 20 -10.14 -5.56 23.29
C TYR A 20 -10.07 -4.15 23.85
N ALA A 21 -8.87 -3.56 23.81
CA ALA A 21 -8.64 -2.16 24.11
C ALA A 21 -7.98 -1.49 22.91
N ALA A 22 -8.23 -0.18 22.73
CA ALA A 22 -7.54 0.62 21.74
C ALA A 22 -6.47 1.49 22.42
N MET A 23 -5.22 1.39 21.96
CA MET A 23 -4.19 2.37 22.28
C MET A 23 -4.38 3.58 21.38
N TYR A 24 -4.71 4.73 21.96
CA TYR A 24 -4.98 5.96 21.21
C TYR A 24 -3.84 6.96 21.37
N LYS A 25 -3.21 7.31 20.24
CA LYS A 25 -2.26 8.43 20.15
C LYS A 25 -2.97 9.58 19.42
N PRO A 26 -3.37 10.66 20.10
CA PRO A 26 -4.23 11.71 19.53
C PRO A 26 -3.55 12.58 18.47
N TYR A 27 -2.23 12.51 18.34
CA TYR A 27 -1.46 13.34 17.43
C TYR A 27 -0.40 12.54 16.70
N HIS A 28 -0.25 12.84 15.42
CA HIS A 28 0.92 12.49 14.62
C HIS A 28 1.43 13.79 13.99
N LEU A 29 2.67 14.15 14.29
CA LEU A 29 3.26 15.45 13.97
C LEU A 29 4.09 15.42 12.67
N ILE A 30 3.99 14.33 11.89
CA ILE A 30 4.56 14.18 10.55
C ILE A 30 6.06 14.55 10.54
N GLY A 31 6.42 15.68 9.92
CA GLY A 31 7.81 16.13 9.79
C GLY A 31 8.46 16.52 11.11
N LEU A 32 7.69 16.94 12.12
CA LEU A 32 8.22 17.28 13.44
C LEU A 32 8.71 16.04 14.22
N GLU A 33 8.20 14.84 13.90
CA GLU A 33 8.67 13.57 14.48
C GLU A 33 9.84 12.94 13.70
N LEU A 34 10.18 13.45 12.51
CA LEU A 34 11.20 12.86 11.63
C LEU A 34 12.58 12.76 12.31
N GLY A 35 12.95 13.76 13.12
CA GLY A 35 14.24 13.79 13.82
C GLY A 35 14.49 12.58 14.72
N ILE A 36 13.43 11.97 15.27
CA ILE A 36 13.53 10.74 16.07
C ILE A 36 14.06 9.58 15.22
N SER A 37 13.56 9.44 14.00
CA SER A 37 14.01 8.39 13.08
C SER A 37 15.45 8.60 12.62
N VAL A 38 15.84 9.85 12.37
CA VAL A 38 17.23 10.21 12.01
C VAL A 38 18.19 9.84 13.15
N LEU A 39 17.88 10.22 14.39
CA LEU A 39 18.72 9.91 15.55
C LEU A 39 18.75 8.41 15.84
N SER A 40 17.64 7.69 15.67
CA SER A 40 17.60 6.23 15.82
C SER A 40 18.54 5.53 14.84
N ALA A 41 18.50 5.91 13.56
CA ALA A 41 19.39 5.35 12.56
C ALA A 41 20.86 5.72 12.83
N ALA A 42 21.15 7.00 13.10
CA ALA A 42 22.52 7.50 13.22
C ALA A 42 23.23 7.06 14.51
N LEU A 43 22.51 6.97 15.63
CA LEU A 43 23.11 6.69 16.94
C LEU A 43 22.95 5.23 17.38
N ARG A 44 21.98 4.51 16.82
CA ARG A 44 21.65 3.14 17.24
C ARG A 44 21.62 2.11 16.10
N ASP A 45 21.76 2.55 14.85
CA ASP A 45 21.59 1.67 13.68
C ASP A 45 20.23 0.96 13.66
N GLU A 46 19.19 1.65 14.12
CA GLU A 46 17.84 1.09 14.29
C GLU A 46 16.79 1.82 13.44
N PRO A 47 16.02 1.11 12.60
CA PRO A 47 14.90 1.69 11.87
C PRO A 47 13.68 1.87 12.77
N THR A 48 12.99 3.00 12.63
CA THR A 48 11.69 3.25 13.30
C THR A 48 10.51 2.62 12.57
N GLY A 49 10.72 2.11 11.35
CA GLY A 49 9.76 1.35 10.57
C GLY A 49 10.41 0.69 9.36
N GLN A 50 10.06 -0.56 9.08
CA GLN A 50 10.53 -1.30 7.91
C GLN A 50 9.47 -2.28 7.41
N THR A 51 9.48 -2.58 6.12
CA THR A 51 8.63 -3.64 5.56
C THR A 51 9.21 -5.02 5.92
N ARG A 52 8.33 -5.99 6.17
CA ARG A 52 8.70 -7.40 6.45
C ARG A 52 8.42 -8.34 5.27
N GLY A 53 7.66 -7.86 4.30
CA GLY A 53 7.24 -8.61 3.12
C GLY A 53 6.26 -7.81 2.27
N PHE A 54 5.93 -8.33 1.10
CA PHE A 54 4.96 -7.74 0.20
C PHE A 54 3.59 -8.43 0.37
N ASN A 55 2.78 -7.91 1.30
CA ASN A 55 1.48 -8.49 1.66
C ASN A 55 0.29 -7.68 1.11
N GLY A 56 0.49 -6.39 0.86
CA GLY A 56 -0.51 -5.48 0.33
C GLY A 56 0.10 -4.54 -0.69
N ASP A 57 -0.74 -4.08 -1.61
CA ASP A 57 -0.37 -3.13 -2.65
C ASP A 57 -1.45 -2.07 -2.80
N VAL A 58 -1.07 -0.85 -3.17
CA VAL A 58 -2.01 0.24 -3.42
C VAL A 58 -2.11 0.46 -4.92
N VAL A 59 -3.17 -0.09 -5.52
CA VAL A 59 -3.36 -0.10 -6.98
C VAL A 59 -4.09 1.15 -7.46
N ALA A 60 -3.82 1.57 -8.69
CA ALA A 60 -4.54 2.66 -9.34
C ALA A 60 -5.92 2.19 -9.83
N VAL A 61 -6.97 2.88 -9.41
CA VAL A 61 -8.36 2.63 -9.82
C VAL A 61 -8.91 3.86 -10.51
N ALA A 62 -9.50 3.70 -11.69
CA ALA A 62 -10.06 4.81 -12.46
C ALA A 62 -11.23 5.48 -11.72
N LYS A 63 -11.19 6.80 -11.57
CA LYS A 63 -12.28 7.61 -10.97
C LYS A 63 -13.46 7.80 -11.93
N ARG A 64 -13.19 7.76 -13.24
CA ARG A 64 -14.15 7.94 -14.33
C ARG A 64 -13.78 7.01 -15.48
N ALA A 65 -14.62 6.96 -16.52
CA ALA A 65 -14.21 6.36 -17.77
C ALA A 65 -13.03 7.14 -18.36
N LEU A 66 -11.98 6.42 -18.75
CA LEU A 66 -10.76 6.92 -19.36
C LEU A 66 -10.62 6.33 -20.75
N LYS A 67 -10.08 7.11 -21.68
CA LYS A 67 -9.89 6.76 -23.08
C LYS A 67 -8.42 6.52 -23.40
N ALA A 68 -8.19 5.63 -24.35
CA ALA A 68 -6.87 5.46 -24.94
C ALA A 68 -6.33 6.82 -25.41
N GLY A 69 -5.06 7.09 -25.11
CA GLY A 69 -4.39 8.34 -25.39
C GLY A 69 -4.41 9.36 -24.25
N GLU A 70 -5.29 9.23 -23.26
CA GLU A 70 -5.26 10.06 -22.05
C GLU A 70 -4.03 9.73 -21.18
N SER A 71 -3.52 10.71 -20.45
CA SER A 71 -2.48 10.52 -19.42
C SER A 71 -3.10 10.50 -18.04
N LEU A 72 -2.64 9.56 -17.21
CA LEU A 72 -3.00 9.50 -15.81
C LEU A 72 -2.32 10.63 -15.03
N ASP A 73 -3.08 11.36 -14.23
CA ASP A 73 -2.58 12.45 -13.38
C ASP A 73 -2.14 11.99 -11.98
N GLY A 74 -2.30 10.70 -11.66
CA GLY A 74 -1.73 10.07 -10.46
C GLY A 74 -2.50 10.34 -9.17
N GLU A 75 -1.81 10.22 -8.03
CA GLU A 75 -2.38 10.47 -6.71
C GLU A 75 -2.84 11.92 -6.56
N GLY A 76 -4.00 12.14 -5.93
CA GLY A 76 -4.58 13.48 -5.74
C GLY A 76 -5.22 14.10 -6.99
N GLY A 77 -5.06 13.49 -8.18
CA GLY A 77 -5.63 13.95 -9.44
C GLY A 77 -7.10 13.57 -9.67
N TYR A 78 -7.55 13.64 -10.91
CA TYR A 78 -8.92 13.40 -11.37
C TYR A 78 -9.08 12.06 -12.10
N THR A 79 -7.99 11.42 -12.53
CA THR A 79 -8.06 10.18 -13.34
C THR A 79 -8.15 8.93 -12.49
N VAL A 80 -7.37 8.84 -11.41
CA VAL A 80 -7.24 7.63 -10.59
C VAL A 80 -7.19 7.91 -9.09
N TRP A 81 -7.47 6.90 -8.27
CA TRP A 81 -7.25 6.88 -6.82
C TRP A 81 -6.57 5.58 -6.39
N GLY A 82 -5.94 5.59 -5.21
CA GLY A 82 -5.26 4.42 -4.65
C GLY A 82 -6.19 3.52 -3.85
N LYS A 83 -6.24 2.22 -4.19
CA LYS A 83 -6.99 1.21 -3.44
C LYS A 83 -6.05 0.16 -2.86
N LEU A 84 -6.09 -0.04 -1.54
CA LEU A 84 -5.37 -1.14 -0.91
C LEU A 84 -6.01 -2.48 -1.31
N VAL A 85 -5.18 -3.39 -1.81
CA VAL A 85 -5.54 -4.78 -2.13
C VAL A 85 -4.46 -5.73 -1.59
N PRO A 86 -4.78 -7.02 -1.39
CA PRO A 86 -3.76 -8.03 -1.14
C PRO A 86 -2.73 -8.06 -2.28
N ALA A 87 -1.45 -8.25 -1.95
CA ALA A 87 -0.36 -8.29 -2.92
C ALA A 87 -0.57 -9.39 -3.98
N SER A 88 -1.08 -10.57 -3.57
CA SER A 88 -1.43 -11.67 -4.46
C SER A 88 -2.43 -11.26 -5.55
N ARG A 89 -3.45 -10.49 -5.18
CA ARG A 89 -4.44 -9.94 -6.10
C ARG A 89 -3.81 -8.94 -7.06
N SER A 90 -2.98 -8.02 -6.56
CA SER A 90 -2.28 -7.04 -7.41
C SER A 90 -1.44 -7.71 -8.49
N LEU A 91 -0.69 -8.75 -8.12
CA LEU A 91 0.14 -9.52 -9.04
C LEU A 91 -0.70 -10.29 -10.06
N ALA A 92 -1.75 -10.99 -9.61
CA ALA A 92 -2.66 -11.73 -10.49
C ALA A 92 -3.36 -10.82 -11.51
N GLU A 93 -3.75 -9.62 -11.10
CA GLU A 93 -4.37 -8.63 -11.99
C GLU A 93 -3.36 -7.82 -12.81
N SER A 94 -2.06 -7.97 -12.54
CA SER A 94 -0.99 -7.15 -13.14
C SER A 94 -1.29 -5.65 -13.00
N ALA A 95 -1.68 -5.25 -11.79
CA ALA A 95 -2.16 -3.91 -11.50
C ALA A 95 -1.03 -2.88 -11.44
N VAL A 96 -1.30 -1.68 -11.95
CA VAL A 96 -0.39 -0.52 -11.85
C VAL A 96 -0.51 0.05 -10.44
N PRO A 97 0.58 0.21 -9.67
CA PRO A 97 0.53 0.86 -8.37
C PRO A 97 0.32 2.37 -8.51
N ILE A 98 -0.48 2.95 -7.63
CA ILE A 98 -0.87 4.38 -7.69
C ILE A 98 0.35 5.31 -7.66
N GLY A 99 1.36 4.98 -6.85
CA GLY A 99 2.59 5.78 -6.72
C GLY A 99 3.41 5.85 -8.01
N LEU A 100 3.09 5.03 -9.01
CA LEU A 100 3.75 5.05 -10.31
C LEU A 100 2.81 5.46 -11.45
N ALA A 101 1.54 5.74 -11.19
CA ALA A 101 0.56 6.04 -12.24
C ALA A 101 0.77 7.42 -12.87
N HIS A 102 1.42 8.36 -12.19
CA HIS A 102 1.55 9.74 -12.64
C HIS A 102 2.28 9.85 -13.98
N GLY A 103 1.67 10.55 -14.94
CA GLY A 103 2.22 10.81 -16.27
C GLY A 103 2.17 9.62 -17.24
N ILE A 104 1.67 8.46 -16.80
CA ILE A 104 1.58 7.28 -17.66
C ILE A 104 0.42 7.45 -18.65
N LYS A 105 0.71 7.21 -19.94
CA LYS A 105 -0.29 7.28 -21.02
C LYS A 105 -1.06 5.96 -21.16
N LEU A 106 -2.37 6.04 -21.33
CA LEU A 106 -3.22 4.90 -21.65
C LEU A 106 -3.08 4.49 -23.11
N VAL A 107 -3.02 3.19 -23.36
CA VAL A 107 -3.09 2.56 -24.68
C VAL A 107 -4.43 1.88 -24.93
N ARG A 108 -5.28 1.78 -23.91
CA ARG A 108 -6.63 1.20 -23.96
C ARG A 108 -7.60 2.05 -23.15
N ASP A 109 -8.88 1.94 -23.50
CA ASP A 109 -9.96 2.49 -22.68
C ASP A 109 -10.05 1.74 -21.33
N VAL A 110 -10.35 2.46 -20.27
CA VAL A 110 -10.51 1.92 -18.90
C VAL A 110 -11.84 2.43 -18.33
N ALA A 111 -12.69 1.52 -17.86
CA ALA A 111 -13.99 1.88 -17.30
C ALA A 111 -13.86 2.56 -15.91
N ALA A 112 -14.85 3.37 -15.53
CA ALA A 112 -14.92 3.92 -14.18
C ALA A 112 -14.94 2.79 -13.13
N GLY A 113 -14.12 2.93 -12.09
CA GLY A 113 -13.98 1.92 -11.02
C GLY A 113 -13.11 0.70 -11.40
N GLN A 114 -12.64 0.60 -12.64
CA GLN A 114 -11.72 -0.46 -13.05
C GLN A 114 -10.31 -0.23 -12.49
N THR A 115 -9.64 -1.30 -12.07
CA THR A 115 -8.21 -1.27 -11.73
C THR A 115 -7.38 -1.16 -13.00
N VAL A 116 -6.49 -0.19 -13.07
CA VAL A 116 -5.59 0.02 -14.20
C VAL A 116 -4.54 -1.08 -14.21
N ARG A 117 -4.38 -1.77 -15.32
CA ARG A 117 -3.40 -2.85 -15.50
C ARG A 117 -2.22 -2.38 -16.34
N TRP A 118 -1.11 -3.08 -16.22
CA TRP A 118 0.07 -2.85 -17.05
C TRP A 118 -0.22 -2.97 -18.55
N SER A 119 -1.23 -3.75 -18.94
CA SER A 119 -1.69 -3.86 -20.33
C SER A 119 -2.46 -2.65 -20.86
N ASP A 120 -2.95 -1.80 -19.96
CA ASP A 120 -3.79 -0.64 -20.30
C ASP A 120 -2.94 0.61 -20.54
N VAL A 121 -1.66 0.57 -20.16
CA VAL A 121 -0.73 1.68 -20.18
C VAL A 121 0.46 1.45 -21.10
N ALA A 122 1.02 2.55 -21.60
CA ALA A 122 2.28 2.52 -22.33
C ALA A 122 3.43 2.10 -21.41
N ALA A 123 4.40 1.37 -21.97
CA ALA A 123 5.62 1.05 -21.26
C ALA A 123 6.39 2.34 -20.94
N THR A 124 6.80 2.48 -19.68
CA THR A 124 7.68 3.55 -19.21
C THR A 124 8.93 2.92 -18.61
N ASP A 125 10.08 3.55 -18.84
CA ASP A 125 11.35 3.09 -18.27
C ASP A 125 11.88 4.17 -17.32
N SER A 126 11.80 3.86 -16.03
CA SER A 126 12.36 4.65 -14.95
C SER A 126 13.01 3.72 -13.94
N GLU A 127 13.88 4.24 -13.08
CA GLU A 127 14.43 3.42 -12.00
C GLU A 127 13.34 2.83 -11.11
N ALA A 128 12.34 3.63 -10.73
CA ALA A 128 11.20 3.18 -9.94
C ALA A 128 10.39 2.07 -10.65
N MET A 129 10.19 2.20 -11.98
CA MET A 129 9.58 1.14 -12.79
C MET A 129 10.39 -0.15 -12.73
N ARG A 130 11.71 -0.06 -12.94
CA ARG A 130 12.61 -1.23 -12.97
C ARG A 130 12.59 -1.96 -11.62
N VAL A 131 12.71 -1.22 -10.52
CA VAL A 131 12.62 -1.75 -9.16
C VAL A 131 11.26 -2.41 -8.91
N ARG A 132 10.15 -1.77 -9.32
CA ARG A 132 8.81 -2.36 -9.20
C ARG A 132 8.70 -3.67 -9.99
N ARG A 133 9.21 -3.74 -11.22
CA ARG A 133 9.20 -4.96 -12.04
C ARG A 133 10.07 -6.06 -11.46
N GLU A 134 11.21 -5.72 -10.86
CA GLU A 134 12.04 -6.67 -10.14
C GLU A 134 11.31 -7.22 -8.91
N MET A 135 10.67 -6.35 -8.13
CA MET A 135 9.84 -6.72 -6.99
C MET A 135 8.72 -7.68 -7.40
N GLU A 136 7.95 -7.38 -8.45
CA GLU A 136 6.89 -8.27 -8.96
C GLU A 136 7.44 -9.66 -9.31
N ARG A 137 8.58 -9.72 -10.01
CA ARG A 137 9.26 -10.98 -10.38
C ARG A 137 9.74 -11.77 -9.15
N ARG A 138 10.24 -11.09 -8.12
CA ARG A 138 10.72 -11.72 -6.89
C ARG A 138 9.59 -12.33 -6.06
N PHE A 139 8.47 -11.62 -5.94
CA PHE A 139 7.39 -12.00 -5.01
C PHE A 139 6.27 -12.85 -5.64
N ALA A 140 6.08 -12.83 -6.97
CA ALA A 140 5.03 -13.62 -7.64
C ALA A 140 5.12 -15.14 -7.37
N PRO A 141 6.30 -15.80 -7.44
CA PRO A 141 6.39 -17.23 -7.15
C PRO A 141 6.07 -17.57 -5.69
N GLN A 142 6.48 -16.69 -4.75
CA GLN A 142 6.25 -16.87 -3.32
C GLN A 142 4.77 -16.78 -2.97
N MET A 143 4.05 -15.84 -3.61
CA MET A 143 2.61 -15.67 -3.42
C MET A 143 1.80 -16.84 -4.00
N ALA A 144 2.19 -17.36 -5.16
CA ALA A 144 1.57 -18.54 -5.75
C ALA A 144 1.70 -19.78 -4.84
N ALA A 145 2.88 -19.99 -4.24
CA ALA A 145 3.12 -21.08 -3.30
C ALA A 145 2.29 -20.93 -2.01
N GLN A 146 2.16 -19.71 -1.48
CA GLN A 146 1.35 -19.44 -0.27
C GLN A 146 -0.15 -19.58 -0.50
N ALA A 147 -0.64 -19.27 -1.71
CA ALA A 147 -2.04 -19.47 -2.08
C ALA A 147 -2.39 -20.95 -2.27
N ALA A 148 -1.45 -21.77 -2.74
CA ALA A 148 -1.65 -23.21 -2.90
C ALA A 148 -1.61 -24.00 -1.57
N ALA A 149 -1.08 -23.40 -0.50
CA ALA A 149 -0.95 -24.01 0.82
C ALA A 149 -2.10 -23.66 1.80
N GLN A 150 -3.03 -22.81 1.38
CA GLN A 150 -4.24 -22.40 2.13
C GLN A 150 -5.46 -23.12 1.58
#